data_AF-A0A0F9LLK3-F1
#
_entry.id   AF-A0A0F9LLK3-F1
#
_cell.length_a   1.000
_cell.length_b   1.000
_cell.length_c   1.000
_cell.angle_alpha   90.00
_cell.angle_beta   90.00
_cell.angle_gamma   90.00
#
_symmetry.space_group_name_H-M   'P 1'
#
loop_
_entity.id
_entity.type
_entity.pdbx_description
1 polymer ?
#
loop_
_entity_poly.entity_id
_entity_poly.type
_entity_poly.pdbx_seq_one_letter_code
_entity_poly.pdbx_strand_id
1 'polypeptide(L)'
;MILVATLYVKGDEKAYSLQECHEQSPGSRGFHRYRVIKVERDGNLAEYREDMGLAKNFKGVRQFNVPALFEHTVDELLEIADVLRTETFIDVKDWLELESFTPA
;
A
#
# COMPACT_ATOMS: atom_id res chain seq x y z
N MET A 1 4.52 -19.73 5.06
CA MET A 1 3.97 -19.76 3.69
C MET A 1 4.98 -19.08 2.79
N ILE A 2 5.55 -19.79 1.81
CA ILE A 2 6.46 -19.22 0.81
C ILE A 2 5.57 -18.78 -0.36
N LEU A 3 5.61 -17.50 -0.71
CA LEU A 3 4.91 -16.96 -1.87
C LEU A 3 5.87 -16.93 -3.06
N VAL A 4 5.38 -17.30 -4.25
CA VAL A 4 6.17 -17.24 -5.47
C VAL A 4 6.25 -15.79 -5.93
N ALA A 5 7.46 -15.27 -6.12
CA ALA A 5 7.63 -13.94 -6.69
C ALA A 5 7.26 -13.94 -8.18
N THR A 6 6.55 -12.91 -8.63
CA THR A 6 6.30 -12.63 -10.05
C THR A 6 6.88 -11.25 -10.42
N LEU A 7 7.24 -11.09 -11.69
CA LEU A 7 7.81 -9.86 -12.23
C LEU A 7 6.76 -8.93 -12.86
N TYR A 8 5.52 -9.41 -13.01
CA TYR A 8 4.43 -8.63 -13.57
C TYR A 8 3.07 -9.12 -13.05
N VAL A 9 2.08 -8.24 -13.16
CA VAL A 9 0.65 -8.51 -12.99
C VAL A 9 -0.10 -7.88 -14.15
N LYS A 10 -1.21 -8.48 -14.58
CA LYS A 10 -2.17 -7.93 -15.52
C LYS A 10 -3.32 -7.28 -14.75
N GLY A 11 -3.90 -6.25 -15.34
CA GLY A 11 -4.99 -5.50 -14.74
C GLY A 11 -6.24 -6.33 -14.43
N ASP A 12 -6.51 -7.35 -15.26
CA ASP A 12 -7.66 -8.26 -15.15
C ASP A 12 -7.43 -9.46 -14.22
N GLU A 13 -6.21 -9.66 -13.70
CA GLU A 13 -5.93 -10.73 -12.73
C GLU A 13 -6.73 -10.49 -11.44
N LYS A 14 -7.31 -11.56 -10.87
CA LYS A 14 -7.92 -11.48 -9.54
C LYS A 14 -6.83 -11.36 -8.47
N ALA A 15 -7.02 -10.41 -7.58
CA ALA A 15 -6.07 -10.09 -6.53
C ALA A 15 -6.58 -10.54 -5.16
N TYR A 16 -5.67 -11.08 -4.36
CA TYR A 16 -5.91 -11.42 -2.97
C TYR A 16 -5.80 -10.19 -2.06
N SER A 17 -4.81 -9.32 -2.33
CA SER A 17 -4.58 -8.10 -1.56
C SER A 17 -3.64 -7.14 -2.29
N LEU A 18 -3.76 -5.86 -1.99
CA LEU A 18 -2.75 -4.83 -2.29
C LEU A 18 -2.32 -4.15 -1.00
N GLN A 19 -1.01 -4.01 -0.80
CA GLN A 19 -0.43 -3.30 0.32
C GLN A 19 0.52 -2.23 -0.18
N GLU A 20 0.46 -1.03 0.39
CA GLU A 20 1.54 -0.04 0.25
C GLU A 20 2.21 0.21 1.60
N CYS A 21 3.48 -0.15 1.71
CA CYS A 21 4.26 -0.08 2.94
C CYS A 21 5.62 0.58 2.72
N HIS A 22 6.23 1.08 3.80
CA HIS A 22 7.60 1.60 3.79
C HIS A 22 8.53 0.51 4.32
N GLU A 23 9.48 0.07 3.50
CA GLU A 23 10.48 -0.93 3.88
C GLU A 23 11.89 -0.41 3.61
N GLN A 24 12.87 -1.01 4.28
CA GLN A 24 14.28 -0.73 4.03
C GLN A 24 14.66 -1.23 2.64
N SER A 25 15.15 -0.33 1.77
CA SER A 25 15.62 -0.75 0.45
C SER A 25 16.84 -1.67 0.51
N PRO A 26 17.05 -2.54 -0.49
CA PRO A 26 18.21 -3.41 -0.56
C PRO A 26 19.54 -2.65 -0.46
N GLY A 27 20.44 -3.18 0.37
CA GLY A 27 21.74 -2.56 0.65
C GLY A 27 21.67 -1.38 1.62
N SER A 28 20.59 -1.26 2.40
CA SER A 28 20.42 -0.22 3.43
C SER A 28 20.51 1.21 2.90
N ARG A 29 20.06 1.45 1.66
CA ARG A 29 20.15 2.75 0.96
C ARG A 29 19.06 3.76 1.34
N GLY A 30 18.31 3.48 2.40
CA GLY A 30 17.18 4.27 2.89
C GLY A 30 15.83 3.57 2.70
N PHE A 31 14.78 4.14 3.30
CA PHE A 31 13.42 3.60 3.22
C PHE A 31 12.75 3.97 1.91
N HIS A 32 12.15 2.97 1.27
CA HIS A 32 11.37 3.09 0.05
C HIS A 32 9.92 2.71 0.32
N ARG A 33 8.98 3.26 -0.44
CA ARG A 33 7.61 2.77 -0.48
C ARG A 33 7.52 1.64 -1.48
N TYR A 34 7.00 0.51 -1.04
CA TYR A 34 6.70 -0.64 -1.89
C TYR A 34 5.21 -0.79 -2.03
N ARG A 35 4.78 -1.11 -3.26
CA ARG A 35 3.46 -1.66 -3.54
C ARG A 35 3.59 -3.16 -3.72
N VAL A 36 2.90 -3.91 -2.88
CA VAL A 36 2.91 -5.37 -2.87
C VAL A 36 1.53 -5.86 -3.26
N ILE A 37 1.43 -6.57 -4.37
CA ILE A 37 0.17 -7.12 -4.88
C ILE A 37 0.28 -8.63 -4.84
N LYS A 38 -0.72 -9.30 -4.25
CA LYS A 38 -0.84 -10.75 -4.26
C LYS A 38 -1.95 -11.13 -5.22
N VAL A 39 -1.64 -11.96 -6.21
CA VAL A 39 -2.58 -12.39 -7.26
C VAL A 39 -2.69 -13.90 -7.28
N GLU A 40 -3.80 -14.40 -7.81
CA GLU A 40 -3.94 -15.81 -8.18
C GLU A 40 -3.35 -16.04 -9.57
N ARG A 41 -2.44 -17.00 -9.68
CA ARG A 41 -1.83 -17.42 -10.94
C ARG A 41 -1.70 -18.93 -10.97
N ASP A 42 -2.38 -19.54 -11.92
CA ASP A 42 -2.37 -21.00 -12.12
C ASP A 42 -2.71 -21.77 -10.84
N GLY A 43 -3.72 -21.33 -10.08
CA GLY A 43 -4.15 -21.93 -8.82
C GLY A 43 -3.26 -21.63 -7.61
N ASN A 44 -2.24 -20.78 -7.75
CA ASN A 44 -1.27 -20.45 -6.70
C ASN A 44 -1.25 -18.94 -6.42
N LEU A 45 -0.89 -18.58 -5.19
CA LEU A 45 -0.63 -17.18 -4.86
C LEU A 45 0.76 -16.76 -5.36
N ALA A 46 0.79 -15.72 -6.16
CA ALA A 46 2.01 -15.04 -6.59
C ALA A 46 2.07 -13.63 -6.01
N GLU A 47 3.27 -13.16 -5.67
CA GLU A 47 3.51 -11.82 -5.13
C GLU A 47 4.30 -10.98 -6.13
N TYR A 48 3.73 -9.84 -6.48
CA TYR A 48 4.40 -8.78 -7.23
C TYR A 48 4.79 -7.66 -6.28
N ARG A 49 6.04 -7.19 -6.38
CA ARG A 49 6.53 -6.04 -5.62
C ARG A 49 7.05 -4.96 -6.56
N GLU A 50 6.52 -3.76 -6.39
CA GLU A 50 6.92 -2.56 -7.11
C GLU A 50 7.57 -1.58 -6.12
N ASP A 51 8.79 -1.14 -6.45
CA ASP A 51 9.46 -0.05 -5.74
C ASP A 51 8.92 1.28 -6.26
N MET A 52 8.18 2.00 -5.42
CA MET A 52 7.57 3.29 -5.76
C MET A 52 8.51 4.47 -5.52
N GLY A 53 9.73 4.21 -5.05
CA GLY A 53 10.75 5.22 -4.72
C GLY A 53 10.81 5.58 -3.24
N LEU A 54 11.51 6.67 -2.94
CA LEU A 54 11.86 7.05 -1.57
C LEU A 54 10.62 7.35 -0.72
N ALA A 55 10.54 6.74 0.47
CA ALA A 55 9.42 6.89 1.40
C ALA A 55 9.17 8.36 1.80
N LYS A 56 10.21 9.20 1.83
CA LYS A 56 10.09 10.64 2.12
C LYS A 56 9.22 11.41 1.12
N ASN A 57 9.07 10.91 -0.11
CA ASN A 57 8.22 11.50 -1.14
C ASN A 57 6.72 11.23 -0.89
N PHE A 58 6.41 10.30 0.01
CA PHE A 58 5.05 9.90 0.39
C PHE A 58 4.68 10.45 1.79
N LYS A 59 5.25 11.59 2.18
CA LYS A 59 4.93 12.23 3.46
C LYS A 59 3.45 12.61 3.50
N GLY A 60 2.75 12.23 4.57
CA GLY A 60 1.30 12.43 4.71
C GLY A 60 0.43 11.33 4.10
N VAL A 61 1.02 10.48 3.25
CA VAL A 61 0.32 9.31 2.69
C VAL A 61 0.44 8.13 3.65
N ARG A 62 -0.69 7.59 4.11
CA ARG A 62 -0.73 6.45 5.03
C ARG A 62 -0.19 5.18 4.35
N GLN A 63 0.40 4.29 5.14
CA GLN A 63 0.59 2.89 4.73
C GLN A 63 -0.71 2.13 4.92
N PHE A 64 -1.15 1.39 3.92
CA PHE A 64 -2.45 0.72 3.93
C PHE A 64 -2.38 -0.67 3.34
N ASN A 65 -3.41 -1.46 3.65
CA ASN A 65 -3.63 -2.78 3.11
C ASN A 65 -5.10 -2.87 2.70
N VAL A 66 -5.33 -3.25 1.45
CA VAL A 66 -6.65 -3.49 0.87
C VAL A 66 -6.80 -5.00 0.69
N PRO A 67 -7.53 -5.69 1.60
CA PRO A 67 -7.86 -7.09 1.40
C PRO A 67 -8.92 -7.21 0.30
N ALA A 68 -8.65 -8.01 -0.74
CA ALA A 68 -9.56 -8.22 -1.86
C ALA A 68 -10.17 -9.63 -1.89
N LEU A 69 -9.47 -10.62 -1.35
CA LEU A 69 -9.96 -12.01 -1.29
C LEU A 69 -10.47 -12.55 -2.64
N PHE A 70 -9.83 -12.14 -3.75
CA PHE A 70 -10.19 -12.48 -5.14
C PHE A 70 -11.50 -11.89 -5.64
N GLU A 71 -12.13 -10.98 -4.89
CA GLU A 71 -13.32 -10.24 -5.32
C GLU A 71 -12.94 -9.13 -6.30
N HIS A 72 -11.77 -8.50 -6.10
CA HIS A 72 -11.28 -7.41 -6.92
C HIS A 72 -10.22 -7.82 -7.94
N THR A 73 -10.18 -7.09 -9.06
CA THR A 73 -9.07 -7.17 -10.02
C THR A 73 -7.88 -6.32 -9.56
N VAL A 74 -6.72 -6.51 -10.20
CA VAL A 74 -5.55 -5.66 -9.97
C VAL A 74 -5.86 -4.20 -10.28
N ASP A 75 -6.53 -3.91 -11.41
CA ASP A 75 -6.87 -2.53 -11.79
C ASP A 75 -7.78 -1.86 -10.75
N GLU A 76 -8.82 -2.55 -10.27
CA GLU A 76 -9.70 -2.04 -9.22
C GLU A 76 -8.92 -1.74 -7.93
N LEU A 77 -7.96 -2.60 -7.55
CA LEU A 77 -7.12 -2.36 -6.39
C LEU A 77 -6.18 -1.17 -6.57
N LEU A 78 -5.68 -0.94 -7.78
CA LEU A 78 -4.85 0.23 -8.09
C LEU A 78 -5.68 1.52 -8.01
N GLU A 79 -6.92 1.51 -8.50
CA GLU A 79 -7.85 2.63 -8.36
C GLU A 79 -8.17 2.91 -6.89
N ILE A 80 -8.45 1.89 -6.08
CA ILE A 80 -8.67 2.03 -4.63
C ILE A 80 -7.42 2.60 -3.96
N ALA A 81 -6.22 2.12 -4.32
CA ALA A 81 -4.97 2.63 -3.77
C ALA A 81 -4.79 4.12 -4.11
N ASP A 82 -5.11 4.55 -5.32
CA ASP A 82 -5.05 5.96 -5.71
C ASP A 82 -5.99 6.83 -4.88
N VAL A 83 -7.23 6.38 -4.66
CA VAL A 83 -8.19 7.06 -3.77
C VAL A 83 -7.62 7.17 -2.35
N LEU A 84 -7.17 6.06 -1.76
CA LEU A 84 -6.64 6.03 -0.39
C LEU A 84 -5.39 6.90 -0.20
N ARG A 85 -4.61 7.15 -1.26
CA ARG A 85 -3.47 8.08 -1.20
C ARG A 85 -3.88 9.54 -1.17
N THR A 86 -5.00 9.87 -1.79
CA THR A 86 -5.53 11.24 -1.90
C THR A 86 -6.52 11.59 -0.79
N GLU A 87 -7.14 10.58 -0.16
CA GLU A 87 -8.00 10.78 1.00
C GLU A 87 -7.22 11.47 2.12
N THR A 88 -7.61 12.73 2.38
CA THR A 88 -7.03 13.52 3.46
C THR A 88 -7.62 12.99 4.76
N PHE A 89 -6.86 12.15 5.46
CA PHE A 89 -7.18 11.85 6.84
C PHE A 89 -6.92 13.11 7.67
N ILE A 90 -8.00 13.78 8.04
CA ILE A 90 -7.95 14.81 9.07
C ILE A 90 -7.53 14.09 10.35
N ASP A 91 -6.32 14.36 10.83
CA ASP A 91 -5.98 14.02 12.20
C ASP A 91 -6.88 14.88 13.08
N VAL A 92 -7.92 14.28 13.66
CA VAL A 92 -8.89 14.97 14.52
C VAL A 92 -8.19 15.68 15.66
N LYS A 93 -7.02 15.18 16.11
CA LYS A 93 -6.22 15.82 17.14
C LYS A 93 -5.56 17.12 16.65
N ASP A 94 -5.08 17.14 15.41
CA ASP A 94 -4.52 18.33 14.75
C ASP A 94 -5.62 19.35 14.44
N TRP A 95 -6.77 18.88 13.92
CA TRP A 95 -7.93 19.71 13.63
C TRP A 95 -8.58 20.34 14.87
N LEU A 96 -8.60 19.62 16.00
CA LEU A 96 -9.09 20.13 17.27
C LEU A 96 -8.04 20.87 18.09
N GLU A 97 -6.82 21.06 17.55
CA GLU A 97 -5.68 21.70 18.23
C GLU A 97 -5.48 21.18 19.67
N LEU A 98 -5.71 19.89 19.93
CA LEU A 98 -5.76 19.37 21.31
C LEU A 98 -4.41 19.46 22.04
N GLU A 99 -3.32 19.74 21.33
CA GLU A 99 -2.01 20.03 21.93
C GLU A 99 -1.89 21.44 22.50
N SER A 100 -2.73 22.39 22.06
CA SER A 100 -2.78 23.76 22.60
C SER A 100 -3.73 23.90 23.80
N PHE A 101 -4.51 22.86 24.10
CA PHE A 101 -5.49 22.89 25.19
C PHE A 101 -4.83 22.65 26.56
N THR A 102 -4.40 23.73 27.21
CA THR A 102 -4.10 23.71 28.65
C THR A 102 -5.40 23.79 29.44
N PRO A 103 -5.78 22.76 30.23
CA PRO A 103 -6.93 22.87 31.14
C PRO A 103 -6.66 23.95 32.20
N ALA A 104 -7.67 24.77 32.46
CA ALA A 104 -7.67 25.82 33.48
C ALA A 104 -7.69 25.26 34.91
#